data_AF-A0A9X3WIY4-F1
#
_entry.id   AF-A0A9X3WIY4-F1
#
_cell.length_a   1.000
_cell.length_b   1.000
_cell.length_c   1.000
_cell.angle_alpha   90.00
_cell.angle_beta   90.00
_cell.angle_gamma   90.00
#
_symmetry.space_group_name_H-M   'P 1'
#
loop_
_entity.id
_entity.type
_entity.pdbx_description
1 polymer ?
#
loop_
_entity_poly.entity_id
_entity_poly.type
_entity_poly.pdbx_seq_one_letter_code
_entity_poly.pdbx_strand_id
1 'polypeptide(L)'
;MKAKVYISLSVVFIVAGVLWLQQSGERDRAFMDSLLIHQPIELNQVKAIHVWEKDQDIKRVPTDEYIHVVDGFNQYEPNRIASKEVPPSSQAQVVIDTNDGATIVINYVDEKIYVNRNDVGEGLIEYVLLDKEPRLENFFRELIVE
;
A
#
# COMPACT_ATOMS: atom_id res chain seq x y z
N MET A 1 -4.46 8.04 55.49
CA MET A 1 -3.37 8.44 54.56
C MET A 1 -2.80 7.29 53.74
N LYS A 2 -2.49 6.12 54.32
CA LYS A 2 -1.87 4.98 53.60
C LYS A 2 -2.69 4.47 52.39
N ALA A 3 -4.00 4.30 52.52
CA ALA A 3 -4.85 3.82 51.42
C ALA A 3 -4.88 4.75 50.18
N LYS A 4 -4.81 6.07 50.36
CA LYS A 4 -4.76 7.03 49.25
C LYS A 4 -3.45 6.94 48.47
N VAL A 5 -2.35 6.63 49.16
CA VAL A 5 -1.02 6.42 48.56
C VAL A 5 -0.98 5.12 47.75
N TYR A 6 -1.60 4.04 48.26
CA TYR A 6 -1.70 2.78 47.51
C TYR A 6 -2.54 2.92 46.24
N ILE A 7 -3.70 3.60 46.32
CA ILE A 7 -4.55 3.85 45.15
C ILE A 7 -3.82 4.68 44.10
N SER A 8 -3.13 5.77 44.50
CA SER A 8 -2.36 6.58 43.53
C SER A 8 -1.23 5.78 42.89
N LEU A 9 -0.56 4.91 43.64
CA LEU A 9 0.53 4.08 43.13
C LEU A 9 0.02 3.04 42.11
N SER A 10 -1.11 2.39 42.40
CA SER A 10 -1.74 1.42 41.49
C SER A 10 -2.14 2.06 40.16
N VAL A 11 -2.69 3.28 40.18
CA VAL A 11 -3.06 3.99 38.95
C VAL A 11 -1.84 4.31 38.10
N VAL A 12 -0.72 4.72 38.70
CA VAL A 12 0.54 4.98 37.98
C VAL A 12 1.07 3.71 37.31
N PHE A 13 1.03 2.56 37.97
CA PHE A 13 1.45 1.29 37.36
C PHE A 13 0.55 0.86 36.21
N ILE A 14 -0.77 1.07 36.30
CA ILE A 14 -1.71 0.78 35.21
C ILE A 14 -1.41 1.66 34.00
N VAL A 15 -1.25 2.98 34.21
CA VAL A 15 -0.93 3.91 33.12
C VAL A 15 0.43 3.59 32.49
N ALA A 16 1.45 3.29 33.30
CA ALA A 16 2.76 2.89 32.80
C ALA A 16 2.70 1.58 31.98
N GLY A 17 1.90 0.61 32.42
CA GLY A 17 1.66 -0.63 31.68
C GLY A 17 1.00 -0.40 30.32
N VAL A 18 -0.03 0.46 30.26
CA VAL A 18 -0.70 0.82 29.01
C VAL A 18 0.25 1.54 28.05
N LEU A 19 1.03 2.51 28.55
CA LEU A 19 2.02 3.23 27.75
C LEU A 19 3.11 2.30 27.21
N TRP A 20 3.56 1.31 27.99
CA TRP A 20 4.56 0.34 27.56
C TRP A 20 4.02 -0.63 26.49
N LEU A 21 2.76 -1.04 26.61
CA LEU A 21 2.05 -1.82 25.59
C LEU A 21 1.86 -1.05 24.27
N GLN A 22 1.52 0.24 24.34
CA GLN A 22 1.43 1.09 23.15
C GLN A 22 2.81 1.26 22.49
N GLN A 23 3.85 1.54 23.28
CA GLN A 23 5.19 1.76 22.76
C GLN A 23 5.82 0.50 22.14
N SER A 24 5.50 -0.69 22.66
CA SER A 24 5.97 -1.96 22.06
C SER A 24 5.28 -2.23 20.73
N GLY A 25 3.95 -2.04 20.64
CA GLY A 25 3.22 -2.20 19.38
C GLY A 25 3.68 -1.22 18.27
N GLU A 26 4.02 0.02 18.63
CA GLU A 26 4.57 1.00 17.67
C GLU A 26 5.97 0.61 17.16
N ARG A 27 6.82 0.06 18.03
CA ARG A 27 8.17 -0.41 17.63
C ARG A 27 8.10 -1.62 16.71
N ASP A 28 7.21 -2.56 17.01
CA ASP A 28 7.03 -3.75 16.19
C ASP A 28 6.48 -3.38 14.80
N ARG A 29 5.52 -2.45 14.73
CA ARG A 29 5.06 -1.89 13.44
C ARG A 29 6.18 -1.20 12.67
N ALA A 30 6.91 -0.27 13.30
CA ALA A 30 8.00 0.44 12.64
C ALA A 30 9.11 -0.51 12.15
N PHE A 31 9.38 -1.59 12.90
CA PHE A 31 10.31 -2.63 12.47
C PHE A 31 9.77 -3.42 11.27
N MET A 32 8.51 -3.85 11.31
CA MET A 32 7.88 -4.55 10.18
C MET A 32 7.78 -3.65 8.92
N ASP A 33 7.46 -2.37 9.10
CA ASP A 33 7.48 -1.36 8.04
C ASP A 33 8.88 -1.20 7.44
N SER A 34 9.94 -1.31 8.25
CA SER A 34 11.33 -1.26 7.77
C SER A 34 11.76 -2.50 6.97
N LEU A 35 11.05 -3.62 7.13
CA LEU A 35 11.27 -4.85 6.38
C LEU A 35 10.43 -4.90 5.09
N LEU A 36 9.52 -3.95 4.89
CA LEU A 36 8.67 -3.90 3.71
C LEU A 36 9.53 -3.64 2.46
N ILE A 37 9.45 -4.55 1.51
CA ILE A 37 10.10 -4.45 0.20
C ILE A 37 9.07 -4.61 -0.91
N HIS A 38 9.27 -3.89 -2.00
CA HIS A 38 8.44 -4.05 -3.20
C HIS A 38 8.70 -5.45 -3.79
N GLN A 39 7.61 -6.17 -4.08
CA GLN A 39 7.65 -7.50 -4.67
C GLN A 39 7.02 -7.49 -6.07
N PRO A 40 7.66 -8.11 -7.07
CA PRO A 40 7.08 -8.20 -8.40
C PRO A 40 5.82 -9.06 -8.40
N ILE A 41 4.93 -8.80 -9.34
CA ILE A 41 3.76 -9.60 -9.67
C ILE A 41 4.19 -10.65 -10.70
N GLU A 42 3.94 -11.92 -10.43
CA GLU A 42 4.16 -12.99 -11.40
C GLU A 42 3.23 -12.80 -12.61
N LEU A 43 3.78 -12.58 -13.81
CA LEU A 43 2.97 -12.25 -15.01
C LEU A 43 1.96 -13.34 -15.37
N ASN A 44 2.30 -14.61 -15.15
CA ASN A 44 1.39 -15.74 -15.36
C ASN A 44 0.28 -15.85 -14.30
N GLN A 45 0.36 -15.09 -13.21
CA GLN A 45 -0.71 -14.97 -12.21
C GLN A 45 -1.71 -13.87 -12.53
N VAL A 46 -1.42 -12.97 -13.48
CA VAL A 46 -2.33 -11.89 -13.87
C VAL A 46 -3.54 -12.47 -14.60
N LYS A 47 -4.72 -12.28 -14.02
CA LYS A 47 -6.00 -12.77 -14.54
C LYS A 47 -6.76 -11.70 -15.32
N ALA A 48 -6.77 -10.48 -14.80
CA ALA A 48 -7.45 -9.35 -15.42
C ALA A 48 -6.80 -8.04 -15.00
N ILE A 49 -6.88 -7.05 -15.89
CA ILE A 49 -6.49 -5.67 -15.60
C ILE A 49 -7.72 -4.80 -15.82
N HIS A 50 -7.96 -3.91 -14.86
CA HIS A 50 -8.97 -2.86 -14.96
C HIS A 50 -8.29 -1.52 -14.78
N VAL A 51 -8.84 -0.50 -15.42
CA VAL A 51 -8.40 0.88 -15.24
C VAL A 51 -9.59 1.72 -14.82
N TRP A 52 -9.33 2.68 -13.97
CA TRP A 52 -10.32 3.64 -13.51
C TRP A 52 -9.68 5.03 -13.54
N GLU A 53 -10.45 6.01 -13.95
CA GLU A 53 -10.11 7.42 -13.89
C GLU A 53 -11.19 8.13 -13.08
N LYS A 54 -10.81 9.18 -12.37
CA LYS A 54 -11.73 10.01 -11.62
C LYS A 54 -12.89 10.47 -12.50
N ASP A 55 -14.09 10.36 -11.94
CA ASP A 55 -15.37 10.71 -12.60
C ASP A 55 -15.74 9.80 -13.80
N GLN A 56 -15.00 8.71 -14.03
CA GLN A 56 -15.34 7.67 -15.00
C GLN A 56 -15.70 6.33 -14.32
N ASP A 57 -16.34 5.43 -15.07
CA ASP A 57 -16.57 4.06 -14.63
C ASP A 57 -15.29 3.21 -14.78
N ILE A 58 -15.11 2.25 -13.87
CA ILE A 58 -14.02 1.28 -13.99
C ILE A 58 -14.24 0.40 -15.22
N LYS A 59 -13.22 0.28 -16.07
CA LYS A 59 -13.27 -0.51 -17.31
C LYS A 59 -12.25 -1.64 -17.28
N ARG A 60 -12.68 -2.84 -17.68
CA ARG A 60 -11.77 -3.95 -17.94
C ARG A 60 -11.05 -3.71 -19.26
N VAL A 61 -9.74 -3.90 -19.27
CA VAL A 61 -8.91 -3.73 -20.46
C VAL A 61 -8.28 -5.06 -20.91
N PRO A 62 -7.87 -5.18 -22.19
CA PRO A 62 -7.15 -6.36 -22.66
C PRO A 62 -5.83 -6.51 -21.91
N THR A 63 -5.66 -7.64 -21.20
CA THR A 63 -4.45 -7.88 -20.38
C THR A 63 -3.17 -7.81 -21.22
N ASP A 64 -3.17 -8.36 -22.44
CA ASP A 64 -1.99 -8.38 -23.32
C ASP A 64 -1.54 -6.97 -23.72
N GLU A 65 -2.48 -6.04 -23.88
CA GLU A 65 -2.17 -4.64 -24.23
C GLU A 65 -1.62 -3.87 -23.03
N TYR A 66 -2.11 -4.17 -21.82
CA TYR A 66 -1.76 -3.45 -20.58
C TYR A 66 -0.71 -4.15 -19.71
N ILE A 67 -0.17 -5.29 -20.17
CA ILE A 67 0.85 -6.04 -19.43
C ILE A 67 2.12 -5.22 -19.17
N HIS A 68 2.43 -4.26 -20.05
CA HIS A 68 3.55 -3.33 -19.91
C HIS A 68 3.48 -2.49 -18.62
N VAL A 69 2.29 -2.27 -18.06
CA VAL A 69 2.10 -1.60 -16.76
C VAL A 69 2.61 -2.49 -15.63
N VAL A 70 2.31 -3.79 -15.69
CA VAL A 70 2.80 -4.79 -14.72
C VAL A 70 4.31 -4.93 -14.86
N ASP A 71 4.85 -4.91 -16.08
CA ASP A 71 6.31 -4.90 -16.30
C ASP A 71 6.97 -3.64 -15.72
N GLY A 72 6.35 -2.47 -15.88
CA GLY A 72 6.80 -1.23 -15.27
C GLY A 72 6.81 -1.29 -13.74
N PHE A 73 5.75 -1.86 -13.16
CA PHE A 73 5.65 -2.12 -11.74
C PHE A 73 6.77 -3.07 -11.25
N ASN A 74 6.95 -4.21 -11.92
CA ASN A 74 7.92 -5.24 -11.55
C ASN A 74 9.38 -4.80 -11.62
N GLN A 75 9.68 -3.78 -12.43
CA GLN A 75 11.04 -3.26 -12.57
C GLN A 75 11.41 -2.23 -11.49
N TYR A 76 10.46 -1.87 -10.62
CA TYR A 76 10.70 -0.93 -9.54
C TYR A 76 11.65 -1.52 -8.49
N GLU A 77 12.58 -0.70 -8.00
CA GLU A 77 13.59 -1.15 -7.04
C GLU A 77 12.94 -1.57 -5.70
N PRO A 78 13.23 -2.79 -5.18
CA PRO A 78 12.58 -3.33 -3.98
C PRO A 78 12.63 -2.43 -2.74
N ASN A 79 13.71 -1.67 -2.55
CA ASN A 79 13.98 -0.86 -1.36
C ASN A 79 13.61 0.62 -1.52
N ARG A 80 12.93 1.01 -2.60
CA ARG A 80 12.53 2.40 -2.88
C ARG A 80 11.07 2.69 -2.55
N ILE A 81 10.55 2.06 -1.51
CA ILE A 81 9.18 2.25 -1.04
C ILE A 81 9.15 2.72 0.40
N ALA A 82 8.02 3.29 0.81
CA ALA A 82 7.74 3.57 2.22
C ALA A 82 6.32 3.14 2.57
N SER A 83 6.18 2.47 3.72
CA SER A 83 4.88 2.16 4.31
C SER A 83 4.08 3.44 4.48
N LYS A 84 2.91 3.48 3.85
CA LYS A 84 2.05 4.66 3.81
C LYS A 84 0.65 4.29 3.37
N GLU A 85 -0.33 4.69 4.17
CA GLU A 85 -1.75 4.58 3.83
C GLU A 85 -2.04 5.28 2.49
N VAL A 86 -2.87 4.63 1.67
CA VAL A 86 -3.29 5.18 0.38
C VAL A 86 -4.29 6.31 0.62
N PRO A 87 -4.06 7.53 0.10
CA PRO A 87 -5.02 8.61 0.23
C PRO A 87 -6.37 8.24 -0.40
N PRO A 88 -7.50 8.67 0.17
CA PRO A 88 -8.83 8.28 -0.31
C PRO A 88 -9.21 8.89 -1.67
N SER A 89 -8.44 9.85 -2.18
CA SER A 89 -8.74 10.58 -3.42
C SER A 89 -7.71 10.26 -4.52
N SER A 90 -7.98 9.24 -5.33
CA SER A 90 -7.17 8.93 -6.52
C SER A 90 -7.64 9.69 -7.75
N GLN A 91 -6.68 10.07 -8.59
CA GLN A 91 -6.92 10.63 -9.92
C GLN A 91 -7.13 9.51 -10.95
N ALA A 92 -6.37 8.43 -10.82
CA ALA A 92 -6.50 7.24 -11.63
C ALA A 92 -6.03 5.99 -10.86
N GLN A 93 -6.49 4.82 -11.29
CA GLN A 93 -6.16 3.54 -10.71
C GLN A 93 -5.96 2.47 -11.79
N VAL A 94 -5.03 1.56 -11.54
CA VAL A 94 -4.93 0.27 -12.23
C VAL A 94 -5.19 -0.81 -11.20
N VAL A 95 -6.16 -1.67 -11.47
CA VAL A 95 -6.52 -2.81 -10.64
C VAL A 95 -6.11 -4.08 -11.36
N ILE A 96 -5.25 -4.87 -10.72
CA ILE A 96 -4.70 -6.12 -11.24
C ILE A 96 -5.27 -7.24 -10.38
N ASP A 97 -6.12 -8.07 -10.97
CA ASP A 97 -6.65 -9.26 -10.31
C ASP A 97 -5.78 -10.46 -10.67
N THR A 98 -5.50 -11.31 -9.69
CA THR A 98 -4.68 -12.50 -9.86
C THR A 98 -5.52 -13.78 -9.91
N ASN A 99 -4.91 -14.87 -10.37
CA ASN A 99 -5.58 -16.17 -10.52
C ASN A 99 -5.99 -16.81 -9.18
N ASP A 100 -5.26 -16.51 -8.10
CA ASP A 100 -5.57 -16.94 -6.73
C ASP A 100 -6.63 -16.06 -6.04
N GLY A 101 -7.11 -15.00 -6.71
CA GLY A 101 -8.16 -14.13 -6.21
C GLY A 101 -7.67 -12.97 -5.35
N ALA A 102 -6.36 -12.70 -5.34
CA ALA A 102 -5.81 -11.47 -4.78
C ALA A 102 -5.99 -10.28 -5.75
N THR A 103 -5.82 -9.07 -5.23
CA THR A 103 -5.96 -7.82 -5.97
C THR A 103 -4.82 -6.88 -5.60
N ILE A 104 -4.15 -6.34 -6.63
CA ILE A 104 -3.17 -5.26 -6.51
C ILE A 104 -3.77 -4.01 -7.14
N VAL A 105 -3.84 -2.91 -6.39
CA VAL A 105 -4.32 -1.61 -6.85
C VAL A 105 -3.16 -0.61 -6.85
N ILE A 106 -2.83 -0.10 -8.03
CA ILE A 106 -1.86 0.96 -8.24
C ILE A 106 -2.63 2.27 -8.41
N ASN A 107 -2.43 3.22 -7.51
CA ASN A 107 -3.16 4.46 -7.40
C ASN A 107 -2.26 5.64 -7.78
N TYR A 108 -2.74 6.53 -8.63
CA TYR A 108 -2.08 7.80 -8.93
C TYR A 108 -2.74 8.95 -8.17
N VAL A 109 -1.98 9.60 -7.29
CA VAL A 109 -2.44 10.68 -6.41
C VAL A 109 -1.38 11.77 -6.33
N ASP A 110 -1.71 12.99 -6.76
CA ASP A 110 -0.83 14.16 -6.64
C ASP A 110 0.60 13.90 -7.14
N GLU A 111 0.70 13.33 -8.34
CA GLU A 111 1.97 12.92 -8.99
C GLU A 111 2.75 11.81 -8.26
N LYS A 112 2.13 11.08 -7.35
CA LYS A 112 2.74 9.95 -6.63
C LYS A 112 1.98 8.67 -6.90
N ILE A 113 2.71 7.56 -6.82
CA ILE A 113 2.16 6.23 -7.02
C ILE A 113 2.08 5.54 -5.66
N TYR A 114 0.85 5.19 -5.29
CA TYR A 114 0.51 4.44 -4.09
C TYR A 114 0.05 3.04 -4.48
N VAL A 115 0.36 2.05 -3.66
CA VAL A 115 0.04 0.66 -3.92
C VAL A 115 -0.71 0.12 -2.73
N ASN A 116 -1.82 -0.55 -3.01
CA ASN A 116 -2.52 -1.39 -2.06
C ASN A 116 -2.54 -2.81 -2.63
N ARG A 117 -2.15 -3.81 -1.85
CA ARG A 117 -2.11 -5.21 -2.30
C ARG A 117 -2.35 -6.17 -1.15
N ASN A 118 -2.87 -7.35 -1.47
CA ASN A 118 -3.14 -8.43 -0.50
C ASN A 118 -2.62 -9.80 -0.98
N ASP A 119 -1.82 -9.82 -2.04
CA ASP A 119 -1.19 -11.01 -2.60
C ASP A 119 0.11 -11.40 -1.89
N VAL A 120 0.68 -10.49 -1.08
CA VAL A 120 1.94 -10.72 -0.35
C VAL A 120 1.72 -10.61 1.15
N GLY A 121 2.00 -11.69 1.88
CA GLY A 121 1.88 -11.74 3.34
C GLY A 121 0.44 -11.90 3.85
N GLU A 122 0.26 -11.64 5.15
CA GLU A 122 -1.05 -11.69 5.80
C GLU A 122 -1.68 -10.30 5.86
N GLY A 123 -2.74 -10.08 5.09
CA GLY A 123 -3.56 -8.88 5.16
C GLY A 123 -3.28 -7.85 4.05
N LEU A 124 -3.74 -6.62 4.30
CA LEU A 124 -3.63 -5.49 3.39
C LEU A 124 -2.30 -4.78 3.59
N ILE A 125 -1.53 -4.62 2.53
CA ILE A 125 -0.27 -3.88 2.54
C ILE A 125 -0.42 -2.62 1.69
N GLU A 126 -0.02 -1.49 2.27
CA GLU A 126 -0.13 -0.18 1.65
C GLU A 126 1.22 0.55 1.69
N TYR A 127 1.66 1.06 0.55
CA TYR A 127 2.91 1.81 0.45
C TYR A 127 2.90 2.82 -0.68
N VAL A 128 3.88 3.72 -0.66
CA VAL A 128 4.17 4.68 -1.72
C VAL A 128 5.52 4.38 -2.36
N LEU A 129 5.61 4.59 -3.67
CA LEU A 129 6.88 4.60 -4.40
C LEU A 129 7.60 5.93 -4.11
N LEU A 130 8.83 5.88 -3.59
CA LEU A 130 9.55 7.07 -3.11
C LEU A 130 10.14 7.91 -4.24
N ASP A 131 10.62 7.24 -5.29
CA ASP A 131 11.17 7.86 -6.49
C ASP A 131 10.19 7.73 -7.66
N LYS A 132 10.31 8.67 -8.60
CA LYS A 132 9.56 8.65 -9.85
C LYS A 132 9.85 7.35 -10.60
N GLU A 133 8.79 6.64 -10.99
CA GLU A 133 8.87 5.56 -11.98
C GLU A 133 8.30 6.10 -13.29
N PRO A 134 9.15 6.56 -14.24
CA PRO A 134 8.69 7.28 -15.41
C PRO A 134 7.69 6.49 -16.26
N ARG A 135 7.79 5.16 -16.28
CA ARG A 135 6.88 4.33 -17.09
C ARG A 135 5.47 4.31 -16.52
N LEU A 136 5.36 4.12 -15.21
CA LEU A 136 4.07 4.17 -14.52
C LEU A 136 3.50 5.59 -14.51
N GLU A 137 4.33 6.60 -14.28
CA GLU A 137 3.88 8.00 -14.35
C GLU A 137 3.36 8.37 -15.74
N ASN A 138 4.10 8.02 -16.80
CA ASN A 138 3.69 8.31 -18.16
C ASN A 138 2.39 7.58 -18.51
N PHE A 139 2.25 6.31 -18.12
CA PHE A 139 1.01 5.56 -18.28
C PHE A 139 -0.18 6.28 -17.64
N PHE A 140 -0.07 6.70 -16.37
CA PHE A 140 -1.16 7.41 -15.70
C PHE A 140 -1.43 8.78 -16.31
N ARG A 141 -0.40 9.50 -16.78
CA ARG A 141 -0.58 10.77 -17.49
C ARG A 141 -1.31 10.60 -18.81
N GLU A 142 -1.02 9.54 -19.56
CA GLU A 142 -1.74 9.20 -20.79
C GLU A 142 -3.19 8.83 -20.49
N LEU A 143 -3.41 7.99 -19.46
CA LEU A 143 -4.74 7.56 -19.04
C LEU A 143 -5.67 8.71 -18.63
N ILE A 144 -5.14 9.77 -18.02
CA ILE A 144 -5.91 10.94 -17.55
C ILE A 144 -6.15 11.99 -18.66
N VAL A 145 -5.39 11.94 -19.75
CA VAL A 145 -5.49 12.91 -20.86
C VAL A 145 -6.43 12.42 -21.97
N GLU A 146 -6.69 11.11 -22.05
CA GLU A 146 -7.63 10.47 -23.00
C GLU A 146 -9.10 10.59 -22.58
#